data_AF-A0A929UQE1-F1
#
_entry.id   AF-A0A929UQE1-F1
#
_cell.length_a   1.000
_cell.length_b   1.000
_cell.length_c   1.000
_cell.angle_alpha   90.00
_cell.angle_beta   90.00
_cell.angle_gamma   90.00
#
_symmetry.space_group_name_H-M   'P 1'
#
loop_
_entity.id
_entity.type
_entity.pdbx_description
1 polymer ?
#
loop_
_entity_poly.entity_id
_entity_poly.type
_entity_poly.pdbx_seq_one_letter_code
_entity_poly.pdbx_strand_id
1 'polypeptide(L)'
;MQKKKESLTAFSILFIILAVLSIISVLLNGQPISNSLIEGLNPDKYGDLLQTVKDGGTVTVQGASFSNFFMAYPNGFVNAADLIVFIVSIGGFIGVVMKTGALEAGVYHLVKKMHGREEVLIVILMVLFSIGGSTYGMAEETIGFYALITTALVAAGFDTIVAVGTVLLGAGCGVLGSTINPFATGAATAALQSVNVPYSSTTIMVLGFVLWVSSLLLAILFVLSYAKKVKKDKGSTILSLQEQQDMKEAFERPDGNTLEFTGKHKAVLIVFAITFVIMIASLISYQDIVFGGSEEAYMNVFGWSSFLTGLPLGQWYFAELAAWFTFASIIVAIMGKMSENEFVNTY
;
A
#
# COMPACT_ATOMS: atom_id res chain seq x y z
N MET A 1 8.24 -10.06 38.09
CA MET A 1 8.11 -9.43 36.75
C MET A 1 8.91 -10.26 35.75
N GLN A 2 8.26 -11.04 34.88
CA GLN A 2 8.96 -11.59 33.71
C GLN A 2 9.28 -10.41 32.78
N LYS A 3 10.56 -10.17 32.49
CA LYS A 3 10.95 -9.25 31.40
C LYS A 3 10.31 -9.79 30.12
N LYS A 4 9.31 -9.07 29.58
CA LYS A 4 8.83 -9.33 28.22
C LYS A 4 10.05 -9.25 27.31
N LYS A 5 10.38 -10.34 26.63
CA LYS A 5 11.34 -10.30 25.52
C LYS A 5 10.65 -9.54 24.40
N GLU A 6 10.94 -8.25 24.30
CA GLU A 6 10.52 -7.46 23.15
C GLU A 6 11.35 -7.91 21.95
N SER A 7 10.68 -8.23 20.85
CA SER A 7 11.35 -8.51 19.59
C SER A 7 12.06 -7.26 19.09
N LEU A 8 13.20 -7.44 18.43
CA LEU A 8 13.88 -6.33 17.74
C LEU A 8 12.93 -5.70 16.72
N THR A 9 13.02 -4.38 16.57
CA THR A 9 12.26 -3.65 15.54
C THR A 9 12.87 -3.92 14.16
N ALA A 10 12.07 -3.73 13.09
CA ALA A 10 12.58 -3.81 11.72
C ALA A 10 13.80 -2.90 11.50
N PHE A 11 13.76 -1.69 12.08
CA PHE A 11 14.88 -0.75 12.06
C PHE A 11 16.16 -1.34 12.67
N SER A 12 16.07 -1.89 13.89
CA SER A 12 17.23 -2.51 14.56
C SER A 12 17.74 -3.72 13.78
N ILE A 13 16.83 -4.55 13.23
CA ILE A 13 17.19 -5.72 12.42
C ILE A 13 17.97 -5.28 11.18
N LEU A 14 17.49 -4.26 10.45
CA LEU A 14 18.16 -3.75 9.25
C LEU A 14 19.55 -3.19 9.57
N PHE A 15 19.71 -2.45 10.66
CA PHE A 15 21.01 -1.95 11.10
C PHE A 15 21.99 -3.08 11.46
N ILE A 16 21.50 -4.13 12.13
CA ILE A 16 22.31 -5.31 12.45
C ILE A 16 22.73 -6.03 11.16
N ILE A 17 21.80 -6.24 10.22
CA ILE A 17 22.11 -6.85 8.92
C ILE A 17 23.18 -6.04 8.19
N LEU A 18 23.02 -4.70 8.14
CA LEU A 18 24.00 -3.81 7.52
C LEU A 18 25.39 -3.93 8.18
N ALA A 19 25.44 -4.00 9.51
CA ALA A 19 26.69 -4.16 10.24
C ALA A 19 27.37 -5.50 9.92
N VAL A 20 26.58 -6.59 9.91
CA VAL A 20 27.06 -7.92 9.55
C VAL A 20 27.57 -7.96 8.11
N LEU A 21 26.82 -7.42 7.15
CA LEU A 21 27.24 -7.35 5.75
C LEU A 21 28.52 -6.53 5.57
N SER A 22 28.66 -5.43 6.33
CA SER A 22 29.88 -4.62 6.33
C SER A 22 31.07 -5.43 6.82
N ILE A 23 30.95 -6.14 7.94
CA ILE A 23 31.99 -7.02 8.49
C ILE A 23 32.35 -8.13 7.49
N ILE A 24 31.35 -8.80 6.91
CA ILE A 24 31.57 -9.87 5.91
C ILE A 24 32.33 -9.33 4.71
N SER A 25 31.96 -8.15 4.18
CA SER A 25 32.66 -7.56 3.04
C SER A 25 34.12 -7.23 3.35
N VAL A 26 34.42 -6.78 4.57
CA VAL A 26 35.80 -6.51 5.03
C VAL A 26 36.60 -7.81 5.14
N LEU A 27 36.00 -8.87 5.70
CA LEU A 27 36.66 -10.17 5.83
C LEU A 27 36.94 -10.83 4.47
N LEU A 28 36.08 -10.60 3.48
CA LEU A 28 36.22 -11.12 2.13
C LEU A 28 36.94 -10.16 1.17
N ASN A 29 37.47 -9.04 1.67
CA ASN A 29 38.06 -8.01 0.82
C ASN A 29 39.17 -8.58 -0.09
N GLY A 30 39.10 -8.27 -1.38
CA GLY A 30 40.04 -8.76 -2.40
C GLY A 30 39.79 -10.20 -2.87
N GLN A 31 38.81 -10.92 -2.32
CA GLN A 31 38.44 -12.25 -2.83
C GLN A 31 37.77 -12.12 -4.22
N PRO A 32 38.11 -13.00 -5.18
CA PRO A 32 37.52 -12.96 -6.51
C PRO A 32 36.04 -13.35 -6.48
N ILE A 33 35.24 -12.66 -7.28
CA ILE A 33 33.84 -12.99 -7.55
C ILE A 33 33.79 -13.77 -8.87
N SER A 34 32.98 -14.82 -8.93
CA SER A 34 32.86 -15.63 -10.15
C SER A 34 32.40 -14.79 -11.34
N ASN A 35 33.11 -14.89 -12.47
CA ASN A 35 32.74 -14.21 -13.72
C ASN A 35 31.31 -14.57 -14.14
N SER A 36 30.91 -15.84 -13.96
CA SER A 36 29.54 -16.29 -14.26
C SER A 36 28.45 -15.58 -13.44
N LEU A 37 28.77 -15.14 -12.21
CA LEU A 37 27.85 -14.34 -11.39
C LEU A 37 27.78 -12.90 -11.90
N ILE A 38 28.91 -12.32 -12.31
CA ILE A 38 28.98 -10.95 -12.83
C ILE A 38 28.31 -10.82 -14.20
N GLU A 39 28.53 -11.79 -15.09
CA GLU A 39 27.91 -11.84 -16.43
C GLU A 39 26.38 -11.95 -16.35
N GLY A 40 25.86 -12.50 -15.25
CA GLY A 40 24.44 -12.55 -14.95
C GLY A 40 23.87 -11.28 -14.33
N LEU A 41 24.63 -10.21 -14.14
CA LEU A 41 24.09 -8.98 -13.54
C LEU A 41 23.39 -8.09 -14.57
N ASN A 42 22.53 -7.20 -14.09
CA ASN A 42 21.87 -6.21 -14.93
C ASN A 42 22.89 -5.25 -15.57
N PRO A 43 22.94 -5.14 -16.92
CA PRO A 43 23.87 -4.25 -17.62
C PRO A 43 23.70 -2.76 -17.31
N ASP A 44 22.48 -2.30 -17.13
CA ASP A 44 22.17 -0.88 -16.88
C ASP A 44 22.70 -0.42 -15.51
N LYS A 45 22.82 -1.36 -14.57
CA LYS A 45 23.26 -1.09 -13.20
C LYS A 45 24.72 -1.45 -12.94
N TYR A 46 25.23 -2.50 -13.60
CA TYR A 46 26.54 -3.09 -13.31
C TYR A 46 27.47 -3.11 -14.53
N GLY A 47 27.23 -2.23 -15.52
CA GLY A 47 27.98 -2.17 -16.78
C GLY A 47 29.49 -2.17 -16.62
N ASP A 48 30.03 -1.44 -15.64
CA ASP A 48 31.47 -1.37 -15.38
C ASP A 48 32.06 -2.72 -14.93
N LEU A 49 31.31 -3.48 -14.11
CA LEU A 49 31.73 -4.82 -13.67
C LEU A 49 31.67 -5.82 -14.82
N LEU A 50 30.62 -5.74 -15.64
CA LEU A 50 30.46 -6.54 -16.85
C LEU A 50 31.59 -6.27 -17.85
N GLN A 51 31.97 -5.01 -18.04
CA GLN A 51 33.06 -4.62 -18.93
C GLN A 51 34.40 -5.16 -18.42
N THR A 52 34.65 -5.07 -17.11
CA THR A 52 35.85 -5.63 -16.48
C THR A 52 36.01 -7.13 -16.79
N VAL A 53 34.93 -7.91 -16.70
CA VAL A 53 34.96 -9.34 -17.03
C VAL A 53 35.15 -9.57 -18.53
N LYS A 54 34.48 -8.79 -19.39
CA LYS A 54 34.63 -8.87 -20.86
C LYS A 54 36.06 -8.60 -21.32
N ASP A 55 36.76 -7.70 -20.65
CA ASP A 55 38.16 -7.36 -20.93
C ASP A 55 39.15 -8.39 -20.35
N GLY A 56 38.66 -9.50 -19.78
CA GLY A 56 39.47 -10.56 -19.18
C GLY A 56 39.95 -10.25 -17.75
N GLY A 57 39.42 -9.20 -17.13
CA GLY A 57 39.69 -8.82 -15.74
C GLY A 57 38.93 -9.66 -14.72
N THR A 58 39.37 -9.57 -13.47
CA THR A 58 38.73 -10.24 -12.33
C THR A 58 38.08 -9.20 -11.42
N VAL A 59 36.78 -9.35 -11.15
CA VAL A 59 36.09 -8.52 -10.15
C VAL A 59 36.33 -9.12 -8.76
N THR A 60 36.69 -8.28 -7.79
CA THR A 60 36.92 -8.69 -6.41
C THR A 60 35.95 -8.01 -5.45
N VAL A 61 35.68 -8.65 -4.32
CA VAL A 61 34.91 -8.04 -3.22
C VAL A 61 35.62 -6.77 -2.74
N GLN A 62 34.88 -5.67 -2.66
CA GLN A 62 35.33 -4.42 -2.08
C GLN A 62 34.83 -4.33 -0.64
N GLY A 63 35.75 -4.39 0.33
CA GLY A 63 35.41 -4.28 1.75
C GLY A 63 34.81 -2.93 2.09
N ALA A 64 33.70 -2.93 2.83
CA ALA A 64 33.06 -1.70 3.27
C ALA A 64 33.99 -0.89 4.19
N SER A 65 34.11 0.41 3.91
CA SER A 65 34.77 1.33 4.83
C SER A 65 33.86 1.65 6.02
N PHE A 66 34.42 2.15 7.12
CA PHE A 66 33.61 2.68 8.23
C PHE A 66 32.66 3.79 7.77
N SER A 67 33.11 4.62 6.82
CA SER A 67 32.28 5.67 6.22
C SER A 67 31.10 5.07 5.45
N ASN A 68 31.28 3.97 4.72
CA ASN A 68 30.18 3.30 4.00
C ASN A 68 29.08 2.86 4.97
N PHE A 69 29.46 2.27 6.11
CA PHE A 69 28.49 1.85 7.13
C PHE A 69 27.77 3.05 7.75
N PHE A 70 28.51 4.09 8.13
CA PHE A 70 27.92 5.27 8.77
C PHE A 70 27.00 6.07 7.83
N MET A 71 27.36 6.17 6.55
CA MET A 71 26.61 6.89 5.52
C MET A 71 25.49 6.06 4.89
N ALA A 72 25.43 4.74 5.13
CA ALA A 72 24.37 3.90 4.59
C ALA A 72 22.97 4.33 5.02
N TYR A 73 22.82 4.83 6.26
CA TYR A 73 21.53 5.34 6.75
C TYR A 73 21.02 6.55 5.95
N PRO A 74 21.72 7.71 5.93
CA PRO A 74 21.23 8.86 5.19
C PRO A 74 21.17 8.60 3.68
N ASN A 75 22.13 7.87 3.11
CA ASN A 75 22.11 7.54 1.69
C ASN A 75 20.94 6.62 1.33
N GLY A 76 20.56 5.70 2.23
CA GLY A 76 19.38 4.86 2.06
C GLY A 76 18.09 5.69 1.93
N PHE A 77 17.95 6.74 2.73
CA PHE A 77 16.81 7.68 2.63
C PHE A 77 16.84 8.46 1.32
N VAL A 78 18.01 8.97 0.90
CA VAL A 78 18.16 9.66 -0.39
C VAL A 78 17.80 8.73 -1.55
N ASN A 79 18.24 7.47 -1.49
CA ASN A 79 17.95 6.47 -2.52
C ASN A 79 16.47 6.04 -2.57
N ALA A 80 15.72 6.27 -1.49
CA ALA A 80 14.29 5.98 -1.40
C ALA A 80 13.43 7.25 -1.39
N ALA A 81 13.97 8.38 -1.86
CA ALA A 81 13.30 9.68 -1.76
C ALA A 81 11.97 9.72 -2.51
N ASP A 82 11.87 9.07 -3.68
CA ASP A 82 10.64 8.95 -4.46
C ASP A 82 9.54 8.22 -3.68
N LEU A 83 9.86 7.08 -3.05
CA LEU A 83 8.97 6.32 -2.19
C LEU A 83 8.54 7.14 -0.96
N ILE A 84 9.46 7.84 -0.32
CA ILE A 84 9.15 8.68 0.86
C ILE A 84 8.17 9.79 0.46
N VAL A 85 8.43 10.48 -0.65
CA VAL A 85 7.57 11.55 -1.16
C VAL A 85 6.20 11.01 -1.56
N PHE A 86 6.12 9.80 -2.12
CA PHE A 86 4.85 9.11 -2.38
C PHE A 86 4.05 8.85 -1.10
N ILE A 87 4.66 8.24 -0.08
CA ILE A 87 4.00 7.91 1.20
C ILE A 87 3.49 9.18 1.89
N VAL A 88 4.29 10.25 1.90
CA VAL A 88 3.85 11.55 2.43
C VAL A 88 2.67 12.08 1.62
N SER A 89 2.71 11.98 0.29
CA SER A 89 1.67 12.55 -0.57
C SER A 89 0.33 11.84 -0.47
N ILE A 90 0.32 10.50 -0.40
CA ILE A 90 -0.91 9.73 -0.18
C ILE A 90 -1.46 9.97 1.23
N GLY A 91 -0.60 10.04 2.25
CA GLY A 91 -0.97 10.37 3.62
C GLY A 91 -1.63 11.74 3.72
N GLY A 92 -1.00 12.76 3.13
CA GLY A 92 -1.53 14.13 3.08
C GLY A 92 -2.83 14.24 2.29
N PHE A 93 -2.95 13.50 1.18
CA PHE A 93 -4.21 13.41 0.44
C PHE A 93 -5.34 12.82 1.30
N ILE A 94 -5.09 11.70 1.98
CA ILE A 94 -6.07 11.08 2.88
C ILE A 94 -6.42 12.04 4.02
N GLY A 95 -5.43 12.70 4.62
CA GLY A 95 -5.64 13.72 5.67
C GLY A 95 -6.56 14.85 5.21
N VAL A 96 -6.30 15.42 4.04
CA VAL A 96 -7.13 16.48 3.45
C VAL A 96 -8.54 16.01 3.15
N VAL A 97 -8.72 14.79 2.61
CA VAL A 97 -10.04 14.20 2.38
C VAL A 97 -10.77 13.96 3.71
N MET A 98 -10.10 13.45 4.74
CA MET A 98 -10.68 13.24 6.07
C MET A 98 -11.12 14.56 6.70
N LYS A 99 -10.31 15.63 6.56
CA LYS A 99 -10.62 16.97 7.07
C LYS A 99 -11.91 17.55 6.49
N THR A 100 -12.27 17.18 5.26
CA THR A 100 -13.53 17.62 4.64
C THR A 100 -14.77 16.96 5.25
N GLY A 101 -14.62 15.89 6.05
CA GLY A 101 -15.72 15.09 6.57
C GLY A 101 -16.41 14.19 5.53
N ALA A 102 -15.95 14.18 4.27
CA ALA A 102 -16.60 13.45 3.19
C ALA A 102 -16.61 11.93 3.42
N LEU A 103 -15.51 11.36 3.91
CA LEU A 103 -15.41 9.94 4.26
C LEU A 103 -16.37 9.59 5.42
N GLU A 104 -16.42 10.44 6.47
CA GLU A 104 -17.34 10.27 7.60
C GLU A 104 -18.81 10.28 7.16
N ALA A 105 -19.23 11.32 6.44
CA ALA A 105 -20.60 11.42 5.93
C ALA A 105 -20.95 10.30 4.94
N GLY A 106 -20.03 9.89 4.08
CA GLY A 106 -20.24 8.83 3.10
C GLY A 106 -20.50 7.47 3.75
N VAL A 107 -19.71 7.14 4.76
CA VAL A 107 -19.85 5.90 5.52
C VAL A 107 -21.14 5.89 6.33
N TYR A 108 -21.49 6.98 7.04
CA TYR A 108 -22.78 7.07 7.73
C TYR A 108 -23.98 6.97 6.79
N HIS A 109 -23.91 7.64 5.64
CA HIS A 109 -24.93 7.55 4.62
C HIS A 109 -25.13 6.11 4.13
N LEU A 110 -24.02 5.38 3.94
CA LEU A 110 -24.06 4.00 3.52
C LEU A 110 -24.70 3.11 4.60
N VAL A 111 -24.31 3.25 5.87
CA VAL A 111 -24.91 2.52 7.00
C VAL A 111 -26.42 2.76 7.07
N LYS A 112 -26.86 4.03 7.01
CA LYS A 112 -28.28 4.38 7.04
C LYS A 112 -29.04 3.82 5.83
N LYS A 113 -28.41 3.76 4.65
CA LYS A 113 -29.04 3.18 3.46
C LYS A 113 -29.10 1.65 3.51
N MET A 114 -28.20 1.02 4.27
CA MET A 114 -28.06 -0.43 4.39
C MET A 114 -28.94 -1.04 5.50
N HIS A 115 -29.85 -0.29 6.15
CA HIS A 115 -30.74 -0.82 7.18
C HIS A 115 -31.40 -2.15 6.74
N GLY A 116 -31.09 -3.23 7.46
CA GLY A 116 -31.54 -4.61 7.18
C GLY A 116 -30.64 -5.45 6.27
N ARG A 117 -29.53 -4.91 5.73
CA ARG A 117 -28.56 -5.59 4.85
C ARG A 117 -27.11 -5.28 5.24
N GLU A 118 -26.82 -5.13 6.52
CA GLU A 118 -25.53 -4.72 7.07
C GLU A 118 -24.41 -5.74 6.80
N GLU A 119 -24.75 -7.02 6.58
CA GLU A 119 -23.79 -8.03 6.12
C GLU A 119 -23.22 -7.73 4.73
N VAL A 120 -24.03 -7.11 3.86
CA VAL A 120 -23.58 -6.71 2.51
C VAL A 120 -22.55 -5.59 2.61
N LEU A 121 -22.67 -4.71 3.60
CA LEU A 121 -21.69 -3.66 3.87
C LEU A 121 -20.31 -4.25 4.17
N ILE A 122 -20.25 -5.29 5.02
CA ILE A 122 -18.99 -6.00 5.33
C ILE A 122 -18.36 -6.53 4.05
N VAL A 123 -19.12 -7.23 3.21
CA VAL A 123 -18.61 -7.79 1.95
C VAL A 123 -18.07 -6.71 1.03
N ILE A 124 -18.83 -5.63 0.82
CA ILE A 124 -18.41 -4.51 -0.05
C ILE A 124 -17.11 -3.90 0.48
N LEU A 125 -17.03 -3.61 1.78
CA LEU A 125 -15.83 -3.02 2.37
C LEU A 125 -14.63 -3.95 2.26
N MET A 126 -14.79 -5.24 2.57
CA MET A 126 -13.70 -6.22 2.43
C MET A 126 -13.20 -6.30 0.99
N VAL A 127 -14.09 -6.33 0.00
CA VAL A 127 -13.72 -6.33 -1.42
C VAL A 127 -12.95 -5.05 -1.77
N LEU A 128 -13.46 -3.87 -1.38
CA LEU A 128 -12.79 -2.60 -1.65
C LEU A 128 -11.38 -2.52 -1.04
N PHE A 129 -11.24 -2.86 0.25
CA PHE A 129 -9.93 -2.90 0.91
C PHE A 129 -9.00 -3.93 0.27
N SER A 130 -9.53 -5.08 -0.16
CA SER A 130 -8.71 -6.11 -0.81
C SER A 130 -8.20 -5.69 -2.19
N ILE A 131 -8.99 -4.90 -2.94
CA ILE A 131 -8.53 -4.30 -4.20
C ILE A 131 -7.36 -3.37 -3.90
N GLY A 132 -7.50 -2.48 -2.91
CA GLY A 132 -6.40 -1.60 -2.48
C GLY A 132 -5.16 -2.37 -2.04
N GLY A 133 -5.34 -3.42 -1.23
CA GLY A 133 -4.24 -4.29 -0.78
C GLY A 133 -3.52 -5.00 -1.93
N SER A 134 -4.26 -5.53 -2.90
CA SER A 134 -3.70 -6.27 -4.04
C SER A 134 -3.00 -5.38 -5.06
N THR A 135 -3.49 -4.15 -5.22
CA THR A 135 -3.01 -3.25 -6.27
C THR A 135 -1.87 -2.34 -5.81
N TYR A 136 -1.98 -1.70 -4.65
CA TYR A 136 -0.96 -0.76 -4.19
C TYR A 136 -0.49 -1.02 -2.77
N GLY A 137 -0.94 -2.11 -2.14
CA GLY A 137 -0.48 -2.46 -0.79
C GLY A 137 -1.12 -1.62 0.32
N MET A 138 -2.41 -1.29 0.24
CA MET A 138 -3.17 -0.42 1.17
C MET A 138 -3.07 -0.74 2.69
N ALA A 139 -2.35 -1.77 3.12
CA ALA A 139 -2.37 -2.24 4.50
C ALA A 139 -2.01 -1.13 5.50
N GLU A 140 -0.98 -0.33 5.20
CA GLU A 140 -0.50 0.76 6.04
C GLU A 140 -1.50 1.93 6.09
N GLU A 141 -2.14 2.25 4.97
CA GLU A 141 -3.11 3.34 4.87
C GLU A 141 -4.44 2.99 5.55
N THR A 142 -4.72 1.71 5.78
CA THR A 142 -5.96 1.29 6.47
C THR A 142 -6.09 1.82 7.89
N ILE A 143 -4.97 2.22 8.54
CA ILE A 143 -4.95 2.76 9.92
C ILE A 143 -5.98 3.90 10.08
N GLY A 144 -6.02 4.84 9.13
CA GLY A 144 -6.98 5.96 9.15
C GLY A 144 -8.44 5.53 8.99
N PHE A 145 -8.69 4.38 8.35
CA PHE A 145 -10.03 3.85 8.11
C PHE A 145 -10.58 3.07 9.30
N TYR A 146 -9.76 2.53 10.21
CA TYR A 146 -10.27 1.73 11.34
C TYR A 146 -11.24 2.52 12.20
N ALA A 147 -10.91 3.75 12.60
CA ALA A 147 -11.80 4.55 13.45
C ALA A 147 -13.15 4.80 12.77
N LEU A 148 -13.11 5.17 11.49
CA LEU A 148 -14.28 5.45 10.68
C LEU A 148 -15.18 4.23 10.48
N ILE A 149 -14.60 3.12 10.01
CA ILE A 149 -15.32 1.87 9.72
C ILE A 149 -15.83 1.23 11.02
N THR A 150 -15.08 1.33 12.11
CA THR A 150 -15.52 0.85 13.42
C THR A 150 -16.75 1.61 13.90
N THR A 151 -16.73 2.94 13.81
CA THR A 151 -17.89 3.76 14.19
C THR A 151 -19.14 3.35 13.40
N ALA A 152 -18.98 3.12 12.11
CA ALA A 152 -20.05 2.73 11.20
C ALA A 152 -20.63 1.33 11.50
N LEU A 153 -19.76 0.34 11.70
CA LEU A 153 -20.17 -1.04 11.93
C LEU A 153 -20.71 -1.25 13.35
N VAL A 154 -20.20 -0.52 14.34
CA VAL A 154 -20.76 -0.48 15.69
C VAL A 154 -22.16 0.14 15.68
N ALA A 155 -22.34 1.27 14.98
CA ALA A 155 -23.67 1.86 14.77
C ALA A 155 -24.64 0.92 14.01
N ALA A 156 -24.12 0.03 13.17
CA ALA A 156 -24.89 -1.02 12.48
C ALA A 156 -25.22 -2.24 13.37
N GLY A 157 -24.78 -2.24 14.63
CA GLY A 157 -25.03 -3.31 15.61
C GLY A 157 -24.01 -4.44 15.62
N PHE A 158 -22.84 -4.25 14.99
CA PHE A 158 -21.70 -5.15 15.11
C PHE A 158 -20.75 -4.70 16.22
N ASP A 159 -19.72 -5.49 16.50
CA ASP A 159 -18.67 -5.13 17.44
C ASP A 159 -17.38 -4.65 16.73
N THR A 160 -16.40 -4.19 17.51
CA THR A 160 -15.10 -3.75 16.97
C THR A 160 -14.32 -4.87 16.30
N ILE A 161 -14.55 -6.14 16.65
CA ILE A 161 -13.87 -7.29 16.03
C ILE A 161 -14.34 -7.49 14.59
N VAL A 162 -15.64 -7.33 14.33
CA VAL A 162 -16.17 -7.33 12.95
C VAL A 162 -15.54 -6.18 12.15
N ALA A 163 -15.41 -4.99 12.74
CA ALA A 163 -14.82 -3.84 12.06
C ALA A 163 -13.34 -4.04 11.74
N VAL A 164 -12.55 -4.44 12.75
CA VAL A 164 -11.14 -4.76 12.58
C VAL A 164 -10.97 -5.87 11.56
N GLY A 165 -11.74 -6.96 11.65
CA GLY A 165 -11.70 -8.06 10.69
C GLY A 165 -12.04 -7.63 9.26
N THR A 166 -13.02 -6.74 9.10
CA THR A 166 -13.42 -6.21 7.78
C THR A 166 -12.27 -5.45 7.11
N VAL A 167 -11.59 -4.58 7.86
CA VAL A 167 -10.49 -3.76 7.34
C VAL A 167 -9.21 -4.60 7.19
N LEU A 168 -8.79 -5.26 8.26
CA LEU A 168 -7.54 -6.02 8.35
C LEU A 168 -7.51 -7.19 7.37
N LEU A 169 -8.54 -8.04 7.37
CA LEU A 169 -8.56 -9.21 6.50
C LEU A 169 -8.88 -8.82 5.06
N GLY A 170 -9.68 -7.77 4.84
CA GLY A 170 -9.89 -7.20 3.51
C GLY A 170 -8.58 -6.79 2.86
N ALA A 171 -7.89 -5.81 3.45
CA ALA A 171 -6.61 -5.31 2.91
C ALA A 171 -5.51 -6.38 2.93
N GLY A 172 -5.42 -7.14 4.03
CA GLY A 172 -4.41 -8.20 4.19
C GLY A 172 -4.53 -9.32 3.15
N CYS A 173 -5.74 -9.78 2.82
CA CYS A 173 -5.94 -10.76 1.74
C CYS A 173 -5.56 -10.20 0.36
N GLY A 174 -5.77 -8.89 0.16
CA GLY A 174 -5.26 -8.18 -1.00
C GLY A 174 -3.73 -8.25 -1.08
N VAL A 175 -3.05 -7.85 -0.01
CA VAL A 175 -1.58 -7.87 0.06
C VAL A 175 -1.02 -9.28 -0.10
N LEU A 176 -1.68 -10.31 0.43
CA LEU A 176 -1.28 -11.71 0.22
C LEU A 176 -1.25 -12.10 -1.27
N GLY A 177 -2.14 -11.55 -2.09
CA GLY A 177 -2.11 -11.78 -3.53
C GLY A 177 -1.23 -10.83 -4.32
N SER A 178 -1.17 -9.54 -3.94
CA SER A 178 -0.27 -8.52 -4.51
C SER A 178 -0.13 -8.58 -6.05
N THR A 179 -1.25 -8.49 -6.78
CA THR A 179 -1.25 -8.62 -8.24
C THR A 179 -0.32 -7.64 -8.96
N ILE A 180 -0.36 -6.37 -8.56
CA ILE A 180 0.46 -5.27 -9.12
C ILE A 180 1.06 -4.38 -8.02
N ASN A 181 1.12 -4.88 -6.78
CA ASN A 181 1.59 -4.14 -5.62
C ASN A 181 3.08 -3.77 -5.73
N PRO A 182 3.44 -2.48 -5.85
CA PRO A 182 4.83 -2.05 -6.03
C PRO A 182 5.69 -2.34 -4.80
N PHE A 183 5.10 -2.39 -3.60
CA PHE A 183 5.82 -2.65 -2.35
C PHE A 183 6.14 -4.13 -2.11
N ALA A 184 5.46 -5.04 -2.79
CA ALA A 184 5.65 -6.48 -2.64
C ALA A 184 6.16 -7.11 -3.93
N THR A 185 5.28 -7.37 -4.88
CA THR A 185 5.64 -8.03 -6.15
C THR A 185 6.52 -7.12 -7.01
N GLY A 186 6.29 -5.80 -7.02
CA GLY A 186 7.16 -4.84 -7.71
C GLY A 186 8.60 -4.83 -7.16
N ALA A 187 8.75 -4.76 -5.84
CA ALA A 187 10.04 -4.85 -5.17
C ALA A 187 10.75 -6.20 -5.45
N ALA A 188 10.01 -7.30 -5.46
CA ALA A 188 10.54 -8.62 -5.81
C ALA A 188 11.01 -8.69 -7.27
N THR A 189 10.22 -8.18 -8.23
CA THR A 189 10.61 -8.15 -9.65
C THR A 189 11.80 -7.23 -9.89
N ALA A 190 11.88 -6.09 -9.21
CA ALA A 190 13.03 -5.20 -9.29
C ALA A 190 14.31 -5.87 -8.76
N ALA A 191 14.20 -6.65 -7.68
CA ALA A 191 15.31 -7.44 -7.16
C ALA A 191 15.77 -8.51 -8.17
N LEU A 192 14.85 -9.26 -8.78
CA LEU A 192 15.17 -10.25 -9.82
C LEU A 192 15.81 -9.60 -11.05
N GLN A 193 15.27 -8.47 -11.51
CA GLN A 193 15.80 -7.71 -12.64
C GLN A 193 17.24 -7.22 -12.37
N SER A 194 17.57 -6.87 -11.13
CA SER A 194 18.92 -6.40 -10.76
C SER A 194 20.01 -7.48 -10.93
N VAL A 195 19.61 -8.75 -10.85
CA VAL A 195 20.48 -9.92 -11.05
C VAL A 195 20.14 -10.69 -12.32
N ASN A 196 19.50 -10.00 -13.29
CA ASN A 196 19.09 -10.51 -14.60
C ASN A 196 18.37 -11.88 -14.55
N VAL A 197 17.64 -12.17 -13.48
CA VAL A 197 16.84 -13.38 -13.38
C VAL A 197 15.53 -13.15 -14.12
N PRO A 198 15.22 -13.94 -15.17
CA PRO A 198 14.00 -13.76 -15.93
C PRO A 198 12.79 -14.06 -15.04
N TYR A 199 11.76 -13.23 -15.16
CA TYR A 199 10.48 -13.41 -14.49
C TYR A 199 9.32 -13.21 -15.47
N SER A 200 8.15 -13.72 -15.11
CA SER A 200 6.92 -13.55 -15.90
C SER A 200 5.92 -12.73 -15.09
N SER A 201 5.74 -11.47 -15.49
CA SER A 201 4.74 -10.56 -14.90
C SER A 201 3.33 -11.17 -14.96
N THR A 202 3.00 -11.85 -16.06
CA THR A 202 1.73 -12.57 -16.22
C THR A 202 1.56 -13.68 -15.19
N THR A 203 2.59 -14.50 -14.97
CA THR A 203 2.52 -15.61 -14.01
C THR A 203 2.36 -15.09 -12.59
N ILE A 204 3.13 -14.07 -12.21
CA ILE A 204 3.04 -13.42 -10.88
C ILE A 204 1.63 -12.89 -10.66
N MET A 205 1.08 -12.16 -11.64
CA MET A 205 -0.26 -11.58 -11.55
C MET A 205 -1.36 -12.66 -11.46
N VAL A 206 -1.28 -13.72 -12.26
CA VAL A 206 -2.28 -14.81 -12.24
C VAL A 206 -2.25 -15.57 -10.91
N LEU A 207 -1.06 -15.93 -10.42
CA LEU A 207 -0.92 -16.59 -9.12
C LEU A 207 -1.39 -15.68 -7.98
N GLY A 208 -1.00 -14.41 -8.03
CA GLY A 208 -1.44 -13.39 -7.09
C GLY A 208 -2.95 -13.21 -7.07
N PHE A 209 -3.60 -13.20 -8.24
CA PHE A 209 -5.05 -13.11 -8.37
C PHE A 209 -5.76 -14.33 -7.77
N VAL A 210 -5.27 -15.54 -8.03
CA VAL A 210 -5.83 -16.77 -7.45
C VAL A 210 -5.72 -16.73 -5.92
N LEU A 211 -4.54 -16.41 -5.38
CA LEU A 211 -4.31 -16.30 -3.94
C LEU A 211 -5.19 -15.22 -3.30
N TRP A 212 -5.30 -14.06 -3.94
CA TRP A 212 -6.14 -12.96 -3.50
C TRP A 212 -7.61 -13.39 -3.41
N VAL A 213 -8.18 -13.90 -4.49
CA VAL A 213 -9.61 -14.27 -4.53
C VAL A 213 -9.92 -15.42 -3.59
N SER A 214 -9.05 -16.44 -3.52
CA SER A 214 -9.27 -17.59 -2.64
C SER A 214 -9.19 -17.20 -1.16
N SER A 215 -8.19 -16.40 -0.77
CA SER A 215 -8.03 -15.96 0.62
C SER A 215 -9.13 -14.98 1.04
N LEU A 216 -9.50 -14.05 0.16
CA LEU A 216 -10.59 -13.10 0.38
C LEU A 216 -11.92 -13.82 0.59
N LEU A 217 -12.23 -14.85 -0.21
CA LEU A 217 -13.46 -15.62 -0.04
C LEU A 217 -13.52 -16.27 1.35
N LEU A 218 -12.44 -16.91 1.78
CA LEU A 218 -12.35 -17.53 3.11
C LEU A 218 -12.48 -16.49 4.23
N ALA A 219 -11.82 -15.34 4.08
CA ALA A 219 -11.90 -14.24 5.04
C ALA A 219 -13.31 -13.66 5.14
N ILE A 220 -13.99 -13.43 4.01
CA ILE A 220 -15.38 -12.95 3.99
C ILE A 220 -16.29 -13.95 4.71
N LEU A 221 -16.17 -15.25 4.41
CA LEU A 221 -16.98 -16.28 5.08
C LEU A 221 -16.72 -16.30 6.59
N PHE A 222 -15.46 -16.16 7.01
CA PHE A 222 -15.09 -16.09 8.42
C PHE A 222 -15.70 -14.87 9.12
N VAL A 223 -15.50 -13.66 8.58
CA VAL A 223 -16.00 -12.41 9.17
C VAL A 223 -17.53 -12.40 9.21
N LEU A 224 -18.20 -12.82 8.13
CA LEU A 224 -19.66 -12.91 8.10
C LEU A 224 -20.20 -13.93 9.10
N SER A 225 -19.53 -15.08 9.27
CA SER A 225 -19.93 -16.09 10.24
C SER A 225 -19.87 -15.55 11.67
N TYR A 226 -18.87 -14.73 11.98
CA TYR A 226 -18.74 -14.06 13.27
C TYR A 226 -19.77 -12.92 13.42
N ALA A 227 -19.89 -12.04 12.42
CA ALA A 227 -20.82 -10.91 12.43
C ALA A 227 -22.28 -11.34 12.63
N LYS A 228 -22.69 -12.46 12.00
CA LYS A 228 -24.01 -13.08 12.18
C LYS A 228 -24.26 -13.51 13.62
N LYS A 229 -23.26 -14.07 14.30
CA LYS A 229 -23.38 -14.47 15.71
C LYS A 229 -23.55 -13.26 16.61
N VAL A 230 -22.70 -12.24 16.44
CA VAL A 230 -22.76 -10.98 17.21
C VAL A 230 -24.13 -10.31 17.07
N LYS A 231 -24.69 -10.29 15.85
CA LYS A 231 -25.98 -9.66 15.58
C LYS A 231 -27.18 -10.47 16.11
N LYS A 232 -27.12 -11.80 16.04
CA LYS A 232 -28.20 -12.69 16.50
C LYS A 232 -28.28 -12.74 18.03
N ASP A 233 -27.14 -12.71 18.70
CA ASP A 233 -27.03 -12.76 20.16
C ASP A 233 -25.87 -11.87 20.61
N LYS A 234 -26.18 -10.76 21.29
CA LYS A 234 -25.17 -9.82 21.79
C LYS A 234 -24.17 -10.46 22.76
N GLY A 235 -24.50 -11.63 23.35
CA GLY A 235 -23.58 -12.42 24.18
C GLY A 235 -22.57 -13.25 23.40
N SER A 236 -22.66 -13.32 22.07
CA SER A 236 -21.73 -14.09 21.22
C SER A 236 -20.47 -13.32 20.80
N THR A 237 -20.32 -12.07 21.25
CA THR A 237 -19.07 -11.32 21.06
C THR A 237 -17.95 -11.93 21.91
N ILE A 238 -16.73 -11.94 21.38
CA ILE A 238 -15.54 -12.34 22.14
C ILE A 238 -15.07 -11.25 23.11
N LEU A 239 -15.62 -10.03 22.99
CA LEU A 239 -15.26 -8.92 23.85
C LEU A 239 -15.76 -9.16 25.28
N SER A 240 -14.86 -8.96 26.24
CA SER A 240 -15.22 -8.89 27.66
C SER A 240 -16.20 -7.75 27.92
N LEU A 241 -16.88 -7.77 29.07
CA LEU A 241 -17.84 -6.72 29.43
C LEU A 241 -17.19 -5.33 29.48
N GLN A 242 -15.93 -5.25 29.91
CA GLN A 242 -15.18 -4.00 29.94
C GLN A 242 -14.88 -3.49 28.52
N GLU A 243 -14.38 -4.35 27.63
CA GLU A 243 -14.12 -3.98 26.23
C GLU A 243 -15.41 -3.60 25.48
N GLN A 244 -16.55 -4.22 25.83
CA GLN A 244 -17.84 -3.81 25.31
C GLN A 244 -18.23 -2.40 25.79
N GLN A 245 -17.98 -2.05 27.06
CA GLN A 245 -18.24 -0.70 27.56
C GLN A 245 -17.34 0.33 26.86
N ASP A 246 -16.03 0.03 26.74
CA ASP A 246 -15.06 0.88 26.06
C ASP A 246 -15.47 1.11 24.59
N MET A 247 -15.90 0.05 23.90
CA MET A 247 -16.44 0.14 22.54
C MET A 247 -17.62 1.10 22.46
N LYS A 248 -18.58 0.99 23.38
CA LYS A 248 -19.77 1.84 23.37
C LYS A 248 -19.40 3.30 23.60
N GLU A 249 -18.55 3.57 24.59
CA GLU A 249 -18.09 4.93 24.89
C GLU A 249 -17.33 5.55 23.71
N ALA A 250 -16.48 4.77 23.04
CA ALA A 250 -15.65 5.27 21.94
C ALA A 250 -16.41 5.40 20.60
N PHE A 251 -17.37 4.51 20.32
CA PHE A 251 -17.95 4.34 18.98
C PHE A 251 -19.49 4.36 18.91
N GLU A 252 -20.22 4.11 20.01
CA GLU A 252 -21.67 4.34 20.04
C GLU A 252 -21.93 5.83 20.32
N ARG A 253 -22.29 6.60 19.29
CA ARG A 253 -22.71 8.00 19.49
C ARG A 253 -24.18 8.05 19.96
N PRO A 254 -24.48 8.68 21.13
CA PRO A 254 -25.83 8.69 21.71
C PRO A 254 -26.89 9.43 20.88
N ASP A 255 -26.45 10.42 20.10
CA ASP A 255 -27.32 11.22 19.25
C ASP A 255 -26.85 11.13 17.80
N GLY A 256 -27.79 10.88 16.89
CA GLY A 256 -27.59 10.79 15.45
C GLY A 256 -27.20 12.10 14.76
N ASN A 257 -26.32 12.91 15.38
CA ASN A 257 -25.50 13.95 14.73
C ASN A 257 -24.54 13.28 13.75
N THR A 258 -25.15 12.73 12.71
CA THR A 258 -24.49 12.22 11.53
C THR A 258 -24.20 13.42 10.66
N LEU A 259 -22.94 13.56 10.23
CA LEU A 259 -22.57 14.56 9.25
C LEU A 259 -23.46 14.35 8.02
N GLU A 260 -24.28 15.34 7.66
CA GLU A 260 -25.22 15.18 6.54
C GLU A 260 -24.44 14.92 5.25
N PHE A 261 -24.86 13.93 4.48
CA PHE A 261 -24.22 13.61 3.21
C PHE A 261 -24.63 14.60 2.11
N THR A 262 -23.87 15.67 2.00
CA THR A 262 -24.10 16.75 1.02
C THR A 262 -23.54 16.41 -0.36
N GLY A 263 -23.97 17.19 -1.37
CA GLY A 263 -23.38 17.12 -2.72
C GLY A 263 -21.88 17.41 -2.74
N LYS A 264 -21.37 18.23 -1.81
CA LYS A 264 -19.93 18.49 -1.65
C LYS A 264 -19.19 17.23 -1.19
N HIS A 265 -19.71 16.52 -0.19
CA HIS A 265 -19.14 15.24 0.26
C HIS A 265 -19.10 14.22 -0.89
N LYS A 266 -20.19 14.11 -1.65
CA LYS A 266 -20.24 13.25 -2.83
C LYS A 266 -19.18 13.62 -3.86
N ALA A 267 -18.99 14.91 -4.15
CA ALA A 267 -17.98 15.37 -5.10
C ALA A 267 -16.56 15.04 -4.62
N VAL A 268 -16.24 15.26 -3.34
CA VAL A 268 -14.93 14.89 -2.75
C VAL A 268 -14.70 13.38 -2.84
N LEU A 269 -15.71 12.55 -2.54
CA LEU A 269 -15.59 11.09 -2.69
C LEU A 269 -15.41 10.64 -4.14
N ILE A 270 -15.98 11.36 -5.11
CA ILE A 270 -15.73 11.10 -6.54
C ILE A 270 -14.27 11.40 -6.88
N VAL A 271 -13.72 12.53 -6.43
CA VAL A 271 -12.29 12.83 -6.62
C VAL A 271 -11.43 11.76 -5.96
N PHE A 272 -11.73 11.39 -4.71
CA PHE A 272 -11.09 10.28 -4.02
C PHE A 272 -11.10 8.99 -4.85
N ALA A 273 -12.26 8.55 -5.32
CA ALA A 273 -12.36 7.34 -6.13
C ALA A 273 -11.58 7.44 -7.45
N ILE A 274 -11.67 8.56 -8.16
CA ILE A 274 -10.93 8.80 -9.42
C ILE A 274 -9.42 8.77 -9.19
N THR A 275 -8.93 9.40 -8.11
CA THR A 275 -7.51 9.42 -7.76
C THR A 275 -6.97 8.00 -7.59
N PHE A 276 -7.68 7.15 -6.84
CA PHE A 276 -7.29 5.76 -6.66
C PHE A 276 -7.41 4.93 -7.94
N VAL A 277 -8.46 5.14 -8.76
CA VAL A 277 -8.61 4.45 -10.05
C VAL A 277 -7.46 4.78 -10.99
N ILE A 278 -7.05 6.06 -11.07
CA ILE A 278 -5.93 6.49 -11.91
C ILE A 278 -4.62 5.88 -11.41
N MET A 279 -4.37 5.85 -10.10
CA MET A 279 -3.21 5.17 -9.53
C MET A 279 -3.18 3.68 -9.88
N ILE A 280 -4.29 2.96 -9.68
CA ILE A 280 -4.35 1.53 -10.00
C ILE A 280 -4.10 1.32 -11.49
N ALA A 281 -4.75 2.11 -12.33
CA ALA A 281 -4.59 2.02 -13.78
C ALA A 281 -3.16 2.35 -14.23
N SER A 282 -2.44 3.24 -13.54
CA SER A 282 -1.09 3.65 -13.91
C SER A 282 -0.01 2.66 -13.50
N LEU A 283 -0.28 1.75 -12.57
CA LEU A 283 0.61 0.68 -12.13
C LEU A 283 0.51 -0.62 -12.96
N ILE A 284 -0.47 -0.72 -13.86
CA ILE A 284 -0.62 -1.90 -14.72
C ILE A 284 0.41 -1.85 -15.86
N SER A 285 1.25 -2.89 -15.98
CA SER A 285 2.17 -3.03 -17.12
C SER A 285 1.42 -3.44 -18.41
N TYR A 286 0.71 -2.49 -19.03
CA TYR A 286 -0.02 -2.74 -20.28
C TYR A 286 0.92 -3.15 -21.42
N GLN A 287 2.13 -2.61 -21.47
CA GLN A 287 3.12 -2.96 -22.48
C GLN A 287 3.36 -4.47 -22.52
N ASP A 288 3.60 -5.07 -21.37
CA ASP A 288 3.84 -6.51 -21.28
C ASP A 288 2.55 -7.32 -21.48
N ILE A 289 1.47 -6.90 -20.81
CA ILE A 289 0.24 -7.71 -20.70
C ILE A 289 -0.61 -7.64 -21.96
N VAL A 290 -0.79 -6.43 -22.53
CA VAL A 290 -1.71 -6.17 -23.63
C VAL A 290 -0.98 -6.16 -24.98
N PHE A 291 0.25 -5.63 -25.01
CA PHE A 291 1.00 -5.43 -26.26
C PHE A 291 2.17 -6.41 -26.45
N GLY A 292 2.30 -7.42 -25.59
CA GLY A 292 3.32 -8.47 -25.74
C GLY A 292 4.75 -7.93 -25.73
N GLY A 293 5.00 -6.84 -25.00
CA GLY A 293 6.29 -6.16 -24.92
C GLY A 293 6.56 -5.14 -26.01
N SER A 294 5.66 -4.98 -27.01
CA SER A 294 5.84 -4.00 -28.09
C SER A 294 5.69 -2.57 -27.59
N GLU A 295 6.82 -1.88 -27.46
CA GLU A 295 6.88 -0.47 -27.08
C GLU A 295 6.15 0.41 -28.09
N GLU A 296 6.36 0.17 -29.40
CA GLU A 296 5.71 0.95 -30.46
C GLU A 296 4.17 0.87 -30.38
N ALA A 297 3.62 -0.34 -30.23
CA ALA A 297 2.17 -0.53 -30.12
C ALA A 297 1.61 0.10 -28.84
N TYR A 298 2.33 -0.05 -27.73
CA TYR A 298 1.97 0.58 -26.45
C TYR A 298 1.96 2.11 -26.56
N MET A 299 3.00 2.71 -27.14
CA MET A 299 3.13 4.15 -27.31
C MET A 299 2.08 4.73 -28.27
N ASN A 300 1.68 4.00 -29.30
CA ASN A 300 0.59 4.41 -30.19
C ASN A 300 -0.76 4.53 -29.47
N VAL A 301 -1.00 3.74 -28.42
CA VAL A 301 -2.27 3.74 -27.67
C VAL A 301 -2.22 4.64 -26.44
N PHE A 302 -1.13 4.58 -25.67
CA PHE A 302 -1.01 5.26 -24.38
C PHE A 302 -0.06 6.46 -24.38
N GLY A 303 0.73 6.67 -25.43
CA GLY A 303 1.73 7.74 -25.50
C GLY A 303 1.16 9.14 -25.27
N TRP A 304 -0.10 9.39 -25.64
CA TRP A 304 -0.79 10.66 -25.40
C TRP A 304 -0.87 11.04 -23.91
N SER A 305 -0.91 10.04 -23.01
CA SER A 305 -1.07 10.26 -21.57
C SER A 305 0.19 10.75 -20.88
N SER A 306 1.34 10.74 -21.58
CA SER A 306 2.61 11.29 -21.09
C SER A 306 2.58 12.80 -20.83
N PHE A 307 1.58 13.52 -21.35
CA PHE A 307 1.47 14.98 -21.17
C PHE A 307 1.44 15.44 -19.70
N LEU A 308 0.96 14.59 -18.78
CA LEU A 308 0.73 14.98 -17.40
C LEU A 308 2.00 14.85 -16.53
N THR A 309 2.77 13.78 -16.72
CA THR A 309 3.92 13.45 -15.85
C THR A 309 5.22 13.25 -16.62
N GLY A 310 5.18 13.32 -17.96
CA GLY A 310 6.27 12.90 -18.83
C GLY A 310 6.27 11.40 -19.15
N LEU A 311 5.46 10.59 -18.44
CA LEU A 311 5.38 9.14 -18.64
C LEU A 311 3.95 8.71 -19.00
N PRO A 312 3.78 7.81 -19.99
CA PRO A 312 2.48 7.26 -20.35
C PRO A 312 1.90 6.37 -19.24
N LEU A 313 0.58 6.20 -19.26
CA LEU A 313 -0.18 5.36 -18.34
C LEU A 313 0.31 3.92 -18.37
N GLY A 314 0.67 3.37 -17.21
CA GLY A 314 1.27 2.04 -17.08
C GLY A 314 2.78 2.07 -16.84
N GLN A 315 3.41 3.24 -16.94
CA GLN A 315 4.82 3.45 -16.61
C GLN A 315 5.02 4.35 -15.38
N TRP A 316 3.96 4.73 -14.68
CA TRP A 316 4.10 5.57 -13.49
C TRP A 316 4.63 4.76 -12.32
N TYR A 317 5.43 5.40 -11.47
CA TYR A 317 5.89 4.83 -10.22
C TYR A 317 5.71 5.84 -9.07
N PHE A 318 6.54 5.79 -8.04
CA PHE A 318 6.35 6.58 -6.83
C PHE A 318 6.32 8.09 -7.08
N ALA A 319 7.21 8.64 -7.91
CA ALA A 319 7.30 10.08 -8.13
C ALA A 319 6.05 10.65 -8.84
N GLU A 320 5.59 9.99 -9.92
CA GLU A 320 4.42 10.40 -10.68
C GLU A 320 3.13 10.27 -9.85
N LEU A 321 3.04 9.20 -9.07
CA LEU A 321 1.94 9.01 -8.12
C LEU A 321 1.94 10.06 -7.03
N ALA A 322 3.10 10.44 -6.49
CA ALA A 322 3.20 11.50 -5.49
C ALA A 322 2.69 12.83 -6.05
N ALA A 323 3.09 13.18 -7.28
CA ALA A 323 2.58 14.37 -7.97
C ALA A 323 1.05 14.30 -8.16
N TRP A 324 0.53 13.15 -8.53
CA TRP A 324 -0.91 12.93 -8.71
C TRP A 324 -1.71 13.09 -7.41
N PHE A 325 -1.25 12.50 -6.30
CA PHE A 325 -1.90 12.65 -4.99
C PHE A 325 -1.80 14.08 -4.45
N THR A 326 -0.66 14.75 -4.67
CA THR A 326 -0.50 16.18 -4.32
C THR A 326 -1.48 17.05 -5.12
N PHE A 327 -1.61 16.80 -6.42
CA PHE A 327 -2.55 17.55 -7.26
C PHE A 327 -4.00 17.31 -6.85
N ALA A 328 -4.37 16.05 -6.58
CA ALA A 328 -5.70 15.69 -6.11
C ALA A 328 -6.01 16.30 -4.73
N SER A 329 -5.03 16.41 -3.83
CA SER A 329 -5.22 17.03 -2.51
C SER A 329 -5.52 18.52 -2.64
N ILE A 330 -4.87 19.22 -3.57
CA ILE A 330 -5.15 20.63 -3.87
C ILE A 330 -6.59 20.79 -4.40
N ILE A 331 -7.04 19.91 -5.32
CA ILE A 331 -8.42 19.93 -5.81
C ILE A 331 -9.40 19.75 -4.65
N VAL A 332 -9.17 18.77 -3.78
CA VAL A 332 -10.03 18.51 -2.62
C VAL A 332 -10.02 19.69 -1.65
N ALA A 333 -8.87 20.33 -1.43
CA ALA A 333 -8.74 21.51 -0.57
C ALA A 333 -9.56 22.69 -1.11
N ILE A 334 -9.51 22.94 -2.42
CA ILE A 334 -10.31 23.97 -3.10
C ILE A 334 -11.81 23.67 -2.97
N MET A 335 -12.23 22.43 -3.22
CA MET A 335 -13.62 21.99 -3.01
C MET A 335 -14.03 22.14 -1.53
N GLY A 336 -13.09 21.84 -0.64
CA GLY A 336 -13.13 22.00 0.81
C GLY A 336 -13.28 23.44 1.26
N LYS A 337 -12.90 24.42 0.43
CA LYS A 337 -12.69 25.83 0.80
C LYS A 337 -11.69 25.98 1.96
N MET A 338 -10.68 25.12 2.00
CA MET A 338 -9.62 25.18 3.00
C MET A 338 -8.74 26.40 2.72
N SER A 339 -8.29 27.07 3.78
CA SER A 339 -7.25 28.09 3.64
C SER A 339 -5.90 27.43 3.34
N GLU A 340 -4.94 28.18 2.78
CA GLU A 340 -3.58 27.67 2.54
C GLU A 340 -2.96 27.11 3.83
N ASN A 341 -3.01 27.86 4.92
CA ASN A 341 -2.50 27.41 6.22
C ASN A 341 -3.19 26.14 6.72
N GLU A 342 -4.50 26.03 6.50
CA GLU A 342 -5.23 24.82 6.89
C GLU A 342 -4.83 23.62 6.04
N PHE A 343 -4.67 23.81 4.72
CA PHE A 343 -4.20 22.78 3.81
C PHE A 343 -2.79 22.29 4.18
N VAL A 344 -1.83 23.21 4.34
CA VAL A 344 -0.44 22.88 4.66
C VAL A 344 -0.29 22.17 6.01
N ASN A 345 -1.12 22.51 7.00
CA ASN A 345 -1.10 21.82 8.30
C ASN A 345 -1.82 20.46 8.27
N THR A 346 -2.67 20.21 7.28
CA THR A 346 -3.44 18.97 7.15
C THR A 346 -2.73 17.94 6.28
N TYR A 347 -2.02 18.41 5.25
CA TYR A 347 -1.26 17.61 4.30
C TYR A 347 0.03 17.07 4.93
#